data_AF-A0A3N4IX91-F1
#
_entry.id   AF-A0A3N4IX91-F1
#
_cell.length_a   1.000
_cell.length_b   1.000
_cell.length_c   1.000
_cell.angle_alpha   90.00
_cell.angle_beta   90.00
_cell.angle_gamma   90.00
#
_symmetry.space_group_name_H-M   'P 1'
#
loop_
_entity.id
_entity.type
_entity.pdbx_description
1 polymer ?
#
loop_
_entity_poly.entity_id
_entity_poly.type
_entity_poly.pdbx_seq_one_letter_code
_entity_poly.pdbx_strand_id
1 'polypeptide(L)' 'ERILNPLLYPFACDAQIACPNLLIMEDNAPSHVHQYHNLTCEHLSLQKLVWPRNSPDLNPIKSIFCEIK' A
#
# COMPACT_ATOMS: atom_id res chain seq x y z
N GLU A 1 12.32 -3.60 -0.22
CA GLU A 1 12.60 -4.86 -0.94
C GLU A 1 12.35 -6.11 -0.10
N ARG A 2 13.00 -6.31 1.06
CA ARG A 2 12.88 -7.55 1.87
C ARG A 2 11.46 -7.96 2.30
N ILE A 3 10.55 -7.00 2.40
CA ILE A 3 9.12 -7.24 2.72
C ILE A 3 8.27 -7.07 1.46
N LEU A 4 8.46 -5.95 0.74
CA LEU A 4 7.64 -5.62 -0.43
C LEU A 4 7.70 -6.68 -1.54
N ASN A 5 8.91 -7.12 -1.92
CA ASN A 5 9.10 -8.01 -3.05
C ASN A 5 8.59 -9.44 -2.78
N PRO A 6 8.87 -10.08 -1.63
CA PRO A 6 8.39 -11.43 -1.39
C PRO A 6 6.95 -11.50 -0.85
N LEU A 7 6.42 -10.43 -0.25
CA LEU A 7 5.13 -10.48 0.44
C LEU A 7 4.09 -9.55 -0.19
N LEU A 8 4.36 -8.23 -0.24
CA LEU A 8 3.34 -7.26 -0.65
C LEU A 8 2.97 -7.40 -2.13
N TYR A 9 3.95 -7.38 -3.03
CA TYR A 9 3.65 -7.35 -4.47
C TYR A 9 2.98 -8.64 -4.96
N PRO A 10 3.44 -9.85 -4.59
CA PRO A 10 2.75 -11.08 -4.97
C PRO A 10 1.30 -11.08 -4.49
N PHE A 11 1.07 -10.72 -3.20
CA PHE A 11 -0.26 -10.64 -2.64
C PHE A 11 -1.13 -9.60 -3.36
N ALA A 12 -0.59 -8.42 -3.66
CA ALA A 12 -1.33 -7.36 -4.34
C ALA A 12 -1.71 -7.76 -5.77
N CYS A 13 -0.81 -8.44 -6.49
CA CYS A 13 -1.10 -8.98 -7.82
C CYS A 13 -2.21 -10.05 -7.76
N ASP A 14 -2.13 -10.99 -6.82
CA ASP A 14 -3.16 -12.02 -6.64
C ASP A 14 -4.52 -11.39 -6.26
N ALA A 15 -4.51 -10.41 -5.35
CA ALA A 15 -5.70 -9.68 -4.95
C ALA A 15 -6.30 -8.86 -6.12
N GLN A 16 -5.47 -8.34 -7.02
CA GLN A 16 -5.94 -7.60 -8.20
C GLN A 16 -6.71 -8.51 -9.18
N ILE A 17 -6.39 -9.80 -9.25
CA ILE A 17 -7.16 -10.77 -10.07
C ILE A 17 -8.59 -10.88 -9.55
N ALA A 18 -8.78 -10.93 -8.23
CA ALA A 18 -10.09 -11.00 -7.60
C ALA A 18 -10.80 -9.63 -7.56
N CYS A 19 -10.04 -8.54 -7.48
CA CYS A 19 -10.54 -7.17 -7.41
C CYS A 19 -9.77 -6.28 -8.40
N PRO A 20 -10.22 -6.17 -9.65
CA PRO A 20 -9.51 -5.42 -10.70
C PRO A 20 -9.29 -3.93 -10.37
N ASN A 21 -10.12 -3.36 -9.51
CA ASN A 21 -10.04 -1.96 -9.07
C ASN A 21 -9.37 -1.81 -7.70
N LEU A 22 -8.54 -2.77 -7.30
CA LEU A 22 -7.78 -2.71 -6.05
C LEU A 22 -6.90 -1.46 -6.01
N LEU A 23 -6.99 -0.72 -4.90
CA LEU A 23 -6.11 0.40 -4.57
C LEU A 23 -5.28 0.07 -3.33
N ILE A 24 -3.97 0.26 -3.43
CA ILE A 24 -3.06 0.19 -2.29
C ILE A 24 -3.19 1.47 -1.47
N MET A 25 -3.46 1.32 -0.17
CA MET A 25 -3.62 2.43 0.78
C MET A 25 -2.42 2.46 1.72
N GLU A 26 -1.53 3.43 1.52
CA GLU A 26 -0.32 3.65 2.31
C GLU A 26 -0.20 5.13 2.64
N ASP A 27 0.43 5.46 3.77
CA ASP A 27 0.75 6.86 4.08
C ASP A 27 1.97 7.35 3.27
N ASN A 28 2.27 8.64 3.40
CA ASN A 28 3.38 9.27 2.68
C ASN A 28 4.74 9.09 3.38
N ALA A 29 4.97 8.01 4.14
CA ALA A 29 6.28 7.75 4.71
C ALA A 29 7.35 7.68 3.60
N PRO A 30 8.61 8.10 3.84
CA PRO A 30 9.62 8.17 2.78
C PRO A 30 9.82 6.87 2.00
N SER A 31 9.68 5.71 2.64
CA SER A 31 9.74 4.39 2.00
C SER A 31 8.58 4.11 1.05
N HIS A 32 7.39 4.67 1.31
CA HIS A 32 6.17 4.45 0.51
C HIS A 32 6.08 5.39 -0.68
N VAL A 33 6.77 6.53 -0.65
CA VAL A 33 6.83 7.48 -1.78
C VAL A 33 8.15 7.41 -2.55
N HIS A 34 9.02 6.46 -2.18
CA HIS A 34 10.30 6.27 -2.84
C HIS A 34 10.10 5.85 -4.29
N GLN A 35 10.89 6.42 -5.20
CA GLN A 35 10.77 6.18 -6.64
C GLN A 35 10.78 4.70 -7.02
N TYR A 36 11.67 3.90 -6.41
CA TYR A 36 11.74 2.47 -6.68
C TYR A 36 10.42 1.74 -6.38
N HIS A 37 9.74 2.11 -5.30
CA HIS A 37 8.46 1.50 -4.94
C HIS A 37 7.36 1.93 -5.91
N ASN A 38 7.28 3.22 -6.24
CA ASN A 38 6.31 3.74 -7.21
C ASN A 38 6.48 3.12 -8.60
N LEU A 39 7.72 3.07 -9.12
CA LEU A 39 8.02 2.43 -10.41
C LEU A 39 7.66 0.94 -10.42
N THR A 40 7.88 0.25 -9.30
CA THR A 40 7.50 -1.16 -9.20
C THR A 40 5.98 -1.33 -9.22
N CYS A 41 5.24 -0.48 -8.50
CA CYS A 41 3.78 -0.48 -8.56
C CYS A 41 3.27 -0.18 -9.98
N GLU A 42 3.82 0.82 -10.66
CA GLU A 42 3.48 1.15 -12.05
C GLU A 42 3.75 -0.02 -13.01
N HIS A 43 4.93 -0.65 -12.91
CA HIS A 43 5.28 -1.82 -13.72
C HIS A 43 4.34 -3.01 -13.49
N LEU A 44 3.83 -3.17 -12.27
CA LEU A 44 2.88 -4.21 -11.90
C LEU A 44 1.42 -3.80 -12.12
N SER A 45 1.16 -2.61 -12.69
CA SER A 45 -0.19 -2.05 -12.84
C SER A 45 -0.98 -1.94 -11.52
N LEU A 46 -0.27 -1.81 -10.39
CA LEU A 46 -0.85 -1.60 -9.07
C LEU A 46 -1.09 -0.10 -8.85
N GLN A 47 -2.31 0.25 -8.47
CA GLN A 47 -2.69 1.63 -8.22
C GLN A 47 -2.58 1.97 -6.74
N LYS A 48 -2.18 3.20 -6.42
CA LYS A 48 -2.09 3.72 -5.06
C LYS A 48 -3.12 4.81 -4.82
N LEU A 49 -3.74 4.78 -3.65
CA LEU A 49 -4.60 5.87 -3.19
C LEU A 49 -3.75 7.11 -2.89
N VAL A 50 -4.22 8.28 -3.34
CA VAL A 50 -3.59 9.55 -2.96
C VAL A 50 -3.82 9.81 -1.48
N TRP A 51 -2.74 9.97 -0.71
CA TRP A 51 -2.82 10.12 0.74
C TRP A 51 -2.60 11.57 1.20
N PRO A 52 -3.51 12.17 2.00
CA PRO A 52 -3.26 13.47 2.62
C PRO A 52 -2.23 13.36 3.75
N ARG A 53 -1.32 14.34 3.83
CA ARG A 53 -0.27 14.37 4.86
C ARG A 53 -0.89 14.56 6.25
N ASN A 54 -0.34 13.87 7.25
CA ASN A 54 -0.72 13.96 8.67
C ASN A 54 -2.19 13.58 8.95
N SER A 55 -2.76 12.67 8.17
CA SER A 55 -4.14 12.18 8.36
C SER A 55 -4.19 10.71 8.80
N PRO A 56 -3.67 10.35 9.99
CA PRO A 56 -3.75 8.97 10.47
C PRO A 56 -5.19 8.53 10.76
N ASP A 57 -6.08 9.48 11.05
CA ASP A 57 -7.52 9.30 11.28
C ASP A 57 -8.25 8.70 10.07
N LEU A 58 -7.74 8.94 8.87
CA LEU A 58 -8.30 8.39 7.64
C LEU A 58 -7.86 6.94 7.37
N ASN A 59 -6.93 6.39 8.17
CA ASN A 59 -6.41 5.04 7.95
C ASN A 59 -7.04 4.03 8.93
N PRO A 60 -7.88 3.09 8.44
CA PRO A 60 -8.50 2.05 9.27
C PRO A 60 -7.53 1.22 10.09
N ILE A 61 -6.27 1.08 9.63
CA ILE A 61 -5.26 0.32 10.37
C ILE A 61 -4.98 0.91 11.76
N LYS A 62 -5.21 2.21 11.95
CA LYS A 62 -5.04 2.85 13.26
C LYS A 62 -6.04 2.33 14.28
N SER A 63 -7.29 2.10 13.87
CA SER A 63 -8.31 1.48 14.72
C SER A 63 -7.92 0.05 15.09
N ILE A 64 -7.46 -0.73 14.11
CA ILE A 64 -6.97 -2.10 14.32
C ILE A 64 -5.81 -2.13 15.32
N PHE A 65 -4.85 -1.21 15.21
CA PHE A 65 -3.75 -1.11 16.18
C PHE A 65 -4.19 -0.68 17.57
N CYS A 66 -5.32 0.01 17.73
CA CYS A 66 -5.89 0.29 19.05
C CYS A 66 -6.52 -0.96 19.67
N GLU A 67 -7.08 -1.87 18.87
CA GLU A 67 -7.69 -3.13 19.33
C GLU A 67 -6.66 -4.22 19.64
N ILE A 68 -5.51 -4.22 18.98
CA ILE A 68 -4.42 -5.19 19.20
C ILE A 68 -3.57 -4.85 20.45
N LYS A 69 -3.82 -3.71 21.11
CA LYS A 69 -3.14 -3.31 22.36
C LYS A 69 -3.75 -3.98 23.58
#